data_AF-A0AAJ1TET1-F1
#
_entry.id   AF-A0AAJ1TET1-F1
#
_cell.length_a   1.000
_cell.length_b   1.000
_cell.length_c   1.000
_cell.angle_alpha   90.00
_cell.angle_beta   90.00
_cell.angle_gamma   90.00
#
_symmetry.space_group_name_H-M   'P 1'
#
loop_
_entity.id
_entity.type
_entity.pdbx_description
1 polymer ?
#
loop_
_entity_poly.entity_id
_entity_poly.type
_entity_poly.pdbx_seq_one_letter_code
_entity_poly.pdbx_strand_id
1 'polypeptide(L)'
;MKNQTLHQRTFFHLSSINLENTYPLLDNKIIAWMDLKQDPYYSFIPPDQIELYVETSIACGRNAAQPYLHIRSYADWINLLLKHKIKVSFLSEPEHDRWIRAQYTPKSKTIQIYRSSIEQLHSFFLAMDYSIYKEDLIILHLAHEFYHYLEENYKMRADLQVPKVIVKRWGPFVWKKTISRTREIAAHTFTQTIFGIPWSPYHLDIFLQEHHKGTSKPDLRLLFHRWRQEHSEHQP
;
A
#
# COMPACT_ATOMS: atom_id res chain seq x y z
N MET A 1 15.75 -7.26 -32.72
CA MET A 1 16.45 -7.71 -31.49
C MET A 1 16.22 -6.75 -30.30
N LYS A 2 14.97 -6.46 -29.90
CA LYS A 2 14.66 -5.58 -28.73
C LYS A 2 13.81 -6.25 -27.63
N ASN A 3 13.34 -7.48 -27.85
CA ASN A 3 12.39 -8.16 -26.95
C ASN A 3 13.02 -9.15 -25.96
N GLN A 4 14.34 -9.37 -26.01
CA GLN A 4 15.01 -10.32 -25.11
C GLN A 4 15.47 -9.69 -23.78
N THR A 5 15.50 -8.36 -23.67
CA THR A 5 16.03 -7.66 -22.48
C THR A 5 15.03 -7.53 -21.33
N LEU A 6 13.72 -7.73 -21.55
CA LEU A 6 12.73 -7.60 -20.48
C LEU A 6 12.70 -8.84 -19.57
N HIS A 7 12.96 -10.03 -20.12
CA HIS A 7 12.84 -11.31 -19.41
C HIS A 7 13.84 -11.51 -18.26
N GLN A 8 14.93 -10.72 -18.23
CA GLN A 8 15.96 -10.82 -17.20
C GLN A 8 16.02 -9.58 -16.29
N ARG A 9 15.16 -8.58 -16.51
CA ARG A 9 15.16 -7.40 -15.63
C ARG A 9 14.56 -7.75 -14.29
N THR A 10 15.31 -7.42 -13.26
CA THR A 10 14.95 -7.57 -11.86
C THR A 10 14.43 -6.24 -11.33
N PHE A 11 13.40 -6.28 -10.49
CA PHE A 11 12.81 -5.10 -9.83
C PHE A 11 13.62 -4.58 -8.62
N PHE A 12 14.91 -4.91 -8.55
CA PHE A 12 15.84 -4.46 -7.48
C PHE A 12 16.07 -2.94 -7.46
N HIS A 13 15.57 -2.20 -8.44
CA HIS A 13 15.68 -0.74 -8.45
C HIS A 13 14.91 -0.15 -7.26
N LEU A 14 13.69 -0.61 -6.99
CA LEU A 14 12.88 -0.11 -5.86
C LEU A 14 13.53 -0.35 -4.50
N SER A 15 14.16 -1.52 -4.29
CA SER A 15 14.83 -1.83 -3.03
C SER A 15 16.13 -1.07 -2.83
N SER A 16 16.73 -0.53 -3.90
CA SER A 16 17.92 0.33 -3.82
C SER A 16 17.60 1.81 -3.54
N ILE A 17 16.33 2.22 -3.62
CA ILE A 17 15.93 3.61 -3.42
C ILE A 17 15.83 3.91 -1.92
N ASN A 18 16.70 4.81 -1.45
CA ASN A 18 16.73 5.28 -0.07
C ASN A 18 16.05 6.64 0.07
N LEU A 19 14.71 6.63 0.14
CA LEU A 19 13.91 7.87 0.25
C LEU A 19 14.28 8.75 1.45
N GLU A 20 14.86 8.17 2.51
CA GLU A 20 15.33 8.88 3.70
C GLU A 20 16.31 10.02 3.43
N ASN A 21 17.09 9.93 2.35
CA ASN A 21 18.03 10.98 1.95
C ASN A 21 17.31 12.28 1.56
N THR A 22 16.08 12.17 1.06
CA THR A 22 15.32 13.30 0.51
C THR A 22 14.17 13.69 1.43
N TYR A 23 13.44 12.70 1.94
CA TYR A 23 12.24 12.86 2.74
C TYR A 23 12.37 12.12 4.08
N PRO A 24 11.78 12.66 5.17
CA PRO A 24 11.68 11.92 6.41
C PRO A 24 10.87 10.65 6.17
N LEU A 25 11.31 9.52 6.73
CA LEU A 25 10.53 8.29 6.76
C LEU A 25 9.98 8.02 8.15
N LEU A 26 8.86 7.33 8.22
CA LEU A 26 8.29 6.78 9.43
C LEU A 26 8.61 5.29 9.50
N ASP A 27 8.78 4.79 10.72
CA ASP A 27 8.77 3.36 10.95
C ASP A 27 7.46 2.72 10.45
N ASN A 28 7.53 1.45 10.07
CA ASN A 28 6.41 0.68 9.55
C ASN A 28 5.20 0.67 10.49
N LYS A 29 5.38 0.63 11.82
CA LYS A 29 4.26 0.69 12.77
C LYS A 29 3.62 2.07 12.76
N ILE A 30 4.42 3.13 12.79
CA ILE A 30 3.91 4.51 12.83
C ILE A 30 3.16 4.84 11.54
N ILE A 31 3.68 4.46 10.38
CA ILE A 31 2.99 4.70 9.11
C ILE A 31 1.72 3.85 8.96
N ALA A 32 1.73 2.60 9.43
CA ALA A 32 0.53 1.77 9.47
C ALA A 32 -0.53 2.35 10.44
N TRP A 33 -0.10 2.94 11.56
CA TRP A 33 -1.01 3.67 12.45
C TRP A 33 -1.60 4.91 11.79
N MET A 34 -0.79 5.69 11.05
CA MET A 34 -1.28 6.84 10.27
C MET A 34 -2.27 6.42 9.18
N ASP A 35 -2.01 5.30 8.53
CA ASP A 35 -2.90 4.67 7.55
C ASP A 35 -4.24 4.29 8.22
N LEU A 36 -4.18 3.62 9.39
CA LEU A 36 -5.34 3.21 10.17
C LEU A 36 -6.23 4.41 10.56
N LYS A 37 -5.63 5.55 10.91
CA LYS A 37 -6.33 6.80 11.26
C LYS A 37 -7.18 7.37 10.13
N GLN A 38 -6.92 6.99 8.88
CA GLN A 38 -7.73 7.41 7.73
C GLN A 38 -9.06 6.63 7.63
N ASP A 39 -9.26 5.58 8.42
CA ASP A 39 -10.51 4.81 8.36
C ASP A 39 -11.69 5.64 8.89
N PRO A 40 -12.83 5.69 8.18
CA PRO A 40 -14.02 6.40 8.63
C PRO A 40 -14.55 5.96 10.01
N TYR A 41 -14.20 4.75 10.46
CA TYR A 41 -14.60 4.21 11.75
C TYR A 41 -13.45 4.12 12.76
N TYR A 42 -12.30 4.77 12.50
CA TYR A 42 -11.14 4.76 13.40
C TYR A 42 -11.48 5.18 14.83
N SER A 43 -12.28 6.24 15.00
CA SER A 43 -12.66 6.76 16.31
C SER A 43 -13.51 5.81 17.16
N PHE A 44 -13.98 4.70 16.58
CA PHE A 44 -14.71 3.64 17.27
C PHE A 44 -13.81 2.48 17.72
N ILE A 45 -12.52 2.49 17.36
CA ILE A 45 -11.54 1.52 17.85
C ILE A 45 -11.22 1.87 19.32
N PRO A 46 -11.39 0.94 20.27
CA PRO A 46 -10.94 1.17 21.64
C PRO A 46 -9.44 1.52 21.67
N PRO A 47 -9.00 2.55 22.41
CA PRO A 47 -7.60 2.97 22.40
C PRO A 47 -6.60 1.85 22.73
N ASP A 48 -6.96 0.96 23.65
CA ASP A 48 -6.20 -0.23 24.06
C ASP A 48 -6.10 -1.32 22.98
N GLN A 49 -6.89 -1.21 21.91
CA GLN A 49 -6.87 -2.14 20.78
C GLN A 49 -6.13 -1.59 19.57
N ILE A 50 -5.77 -0.31 19.49
CA ILE A 50 -5.16 0.29 18.29
C ILE A 50 -3.92 -0.51 17.84
N GLU A 51 -3.05 -0.88 18.77
CA GLU A 51 -1.85 -1.66 18.47
C GLU A 51 -2.19 -3.03 17.86
N LEU A 52 -3.23 -3.71 18.37
CA LEU A 52 -3.70 -4.98 17.79
C LEU A 52 -4.08 -4.83 16.31
N TYR A 53 -4.77 -3.75 15.93
CA TYR A 53 -5.14 -3.51 14.53
C TYR A 53 -3.92 -3.28 13.66
N VAL A 54 -2.95 -2.48 14.13
CA VAL A 54 -1.71 -2.20 13.40
C VAL A 54 -0.89 -3.47 13.20
N GLU A 55 -0.57 -4.18 14.30
CA GLU A 55 0.29 -5.36 14.27
C GLU A 55 -0.34 -6.50 13.47
N THR A 56 -1.64 -6.75 13.66
CA THR A 56 -2.33 -7.81 12.93
C THR A 56 -2.34 -7.53 11.43
N SER A 57 -2.57 -6.27 11.02
CA SER A 57 -2.57 -5.90 9.61
C SER A 57 -1.18 -6.07 8.97
N ILE A 58 -0.13 -5.63 9.66
CA ILE A 58 1.27 -5.84 9.23
C ILE A 58 1.57 -7.35 9.13
N ALA A 59 1.20 -8.13 10.14
CA ALA A 59 1.42 -9.57 10.15
C ALA A 59 0.68 -10.26 8.99
N CYS A 60 -0.56 -9.88 8.69
CA CYS A 60 -1.31 -10.39 7.54
C CYS A 60 -0.56 -10.17 6.22
N GLY A 61 -0.05 -8.95 5.99
CA GLY A 61 0.73 -8.64 4.79
C GLY A 61 2.02 -9.44 4.69
N ARG A 62 2.80 -9.51 5.78
CA ARG A 62 4.06 -10.30 5.84
C ARG A 62 3.84 -11.78 5.61
N ASN A 63 2.81 -12.35 6.23
CA ASN A 63 2.47 -13.77 6.12
C ASN A 63 1.99 -14.11 4.71
N ALA A 64 1.15 -13.25 4.12
CA ALA A 64 0.70 -13.42 2.74
C ALA A 64 1.85 -13.34 1.74
N ALA A 65 2.91 -12.59 2.02
CA ALA A 65 4.08 -12.44 1.15
C ALA A 65 5.00 -13.68 1.13
N GLN A 66 5.03 -14.49 2.20
CA GLN A 66 5.99 -15.60 2.34
C GLN A 66 6.03 -16.55 1.15
N PRO A 67 4.89 -17.02 0.59
CA PRO A 67 4.91 -17.93 -0.55
C PRO A 67 5.49 -17.32 -1.83
N TYR A 68 5.65 -16.00 -1.89
CA TYR A 68 5.99 -15.24 -3.09
C TYR A 68 7.38 -14.59 -3.03
N LEU A 69 8.15 -14.77 -1.95
CA LEU A 69 9.51 -14.22 -1.80
C LEU A 69 10.53 -14.75 -2.84
N HIS A 70 10.17 -15.81 -3.57
CA HIS A 70 10.98 -16.38 -4.63
C HIS A 70 10.84 -15.63 -5.97
N ILE A 71 9.85 -14.75 -6.12
CA ILE A 71 9.63 -13.94 -7.31
C ILE A 71 10.74 -12.88 -7.36
N ARG A 72 11.50 -12.80 -8.46
CA ARG A 72 12.66 -11.88 -8.58
C ARG A 72 12.71 -11.08 -9.88
N SER A 73 11.87 -11.39 -10.87
CA SER A 73 11.85 -10.71 -12.17
C SER A 73 10.45 -10.25 -12.61
N TYR A 74 10.41 -9.30 -13.54
CA TYR A 74 9.14 -8.90 -14.19
C TYR A 74 8.40 -10.10 -14.79
N ALA A 75 9.14 -11.05 -15.37
CA ALA A 75 8.59 -12.24 -15.97
C ALA A 75 7.89 -13.14 -14.92
N ASP A 76 8.49 -13.31 -13.73
CA ASP A 76 7.89 -14.11 -12.65
C ASP A 76 6.55 -13.51 -12.19
N TRP A 77 6.49 -12.19 -12.05
CA TRP A 77 5.25 -11.48 -11.71
C TRP A 77 4.18 -11.66 -12.77
N ILE A 78 4.52 -11.46 -14.05
CA ILE A 78 3.57 -11.64 -15.15
C ILE A 78 3.08 -13.09 -15.18
N ASN A 79 3.98 -14.07 -15.03
CA ASN A 79 3.64 -15.48 -14.99
C ASN A 79 2.73 -15.82 -13.81
N LEU A 80 2.95 -15.21 -12.64
CA LEU A 80 2.06 -15.36 -11.49
C LEU A 80 0.65 -14.86 -11.80
N LEU A 81 0.51 -13.65 -12.34
CA LEU A 81 -0.79 -13.08 -12.70
C LEU A 81 -1.51 -13.96 -13.74
N LEU A 82 -0.79 -14.44 -14.75
CA LEU A 82 -1.31 -15.35 -15.77
C LEU A 82 -1.77 -16.69 -15.17
N LYS A 83 -0.99 -17.28 -14.25
CA LYS A 83 -1.34 -18.51 -13.53
C LYS A 83 -2.68 -18.37 -12.80
N HIS A 84 -2.91 -17.21 -12.18
CA HIS A 84 -4.15 -16.88 -11.48
C HIS A 84 -5.26 -16.36 -12.39
N LYS A 85 -5.03 -16.28 -13.71
CA LYS A 85 -5.94 -15.75 -14.74
C LYS A 85 -6.39 -14.32 -14.44
N ILE A 86 -5.49 -13.52 -13.86
CA ILE A 86 -5.71 -12.11 -13.57
C ILE A 86 -5.42 -11.30 -14.83
N LYS A 87 -6.38 -10.48 -15.25
CA LYS A 87 -6.22 -9.55 -16.36
C LYS A 87 -5.62 -8.25 -15.85
N VAL A 88 -4.77 -7.61 -16.65
CA VAL A 88 -4.28 -6.26 -16.36
C VAL A 88 -4.75 -5.35 -17.49
N SER A 89 -5.40 -4.24 -17.14
CA SER A 89 -5.84 -3.23 -18.09
C SER A 89 -5.30 -1.87 -17.71
N PHE A 90 -4.77 -1.13 -18.68
CA PHE A 90 -4.28 0.22 -18.48
C PHE A 90 -5.33 1.23 -18.93
N LEU A 91 -5.73 2.11 -18.02
CA LEU A 91 -6.68 3.19 -18.26
C LEU A 91 -5.95 4.54 -18.22
N SER A 92 -6.51 5.57 -18.84
CA SER A 92 -5.93 6.92 -18.84
C SER A 92 -6.00 7.55 -17.45
N GLU A 93 -7.21 7.73 -16.93
CA GLU A 93 -7.50 8.38 -15.65
C GLU A 93 -8.64 7.66 -14.91
N PRO A 94 -8.68 7.74 -13.57
CA PRO A 94 -9.81 7.27 -12.79
C PRO A 94 -11.01 8.21 -12.94
N GLU A 95 -12.21 7.66 -13.12
CA GLU A 95 -13.42 8.44 -13.39
C GLU A 95 -13.91 9.28 -12.19
N HIS A 96 -13.64 8.83 -10.95
CA HIS A 96 -14.27 9.39 -9.75
C HIS A 96 -13.27 9.88 -8.68
N ASP A 97 -12.08 9.29 -8.60
CA ASP A 97 -11.08 9.63 -7.60
C ASP A 97 -9.67 9.58 -8.18
N ARG A 98 -9.09 10.76 -8.40
CA ARG A 98 -7.73 10.97 -8.93
C ARG A 98 -6.62 10.34 -8.07
N TRP A 99 -6.93 9.93 -6.85
CA TRP A 99 -5.97 9.31 -5.93
C TRP A 99 -5.90 7.79 -6.07
N ILE A 100 -6.86 7.17 -6.77
CA ILE A 100 -6.81 5.74 -7.08
C ILE A 100 -5.75 5.52 -8.16
N ARG A 101 -4.74 4.73 -7.82
CA ARG A 101 -3.59 4.44 -8.69
C ARG A 101 -3.77 3.15 -9.48
N ALA A 102 -4.35 2.16 -8.80
CA ALA A 102 -4.81 0.92 -9.38
C ALA A 102 -6.03 0.42 -8.60
N GLN A 103 -6.73 -0.57 -9.16
CA GLN A 103 -7.84 -1.22 -8.49
C GLN A 103 -8.03 -2.66 -8.99
N TYR A 104 -8.18 -3.59 -8.07
CA TYR A 104 -8.64 -4.95 -8.34
C TYR A 104 -10.17 -5.03 -8.35
N THR A 105 -10.73 -5.59 -9.42
CA THR A 105 -12.16 -5.90 -9.54
C THR A 105 -12.39 -7.42 -9.42
N PRO A 106 -12.97 -7.92 -8.32
CA PRO A 106 -13.17 -9.36 -8.10
C PRO A 106 -14.05 -10.03 -9.17
N LYS A 107 -15.12 -9.35 -9.60
CA LYS A 107 -16.10 -9.88 -10.57
C LYS A 107 -15.48 -10.26 -11.91
N SER A 108 -14.54 -9.46 -12.40
CA SER A 108 -13.88 -9.65 -13.69
C SER A 108 -12.47 -10.25 -13.58
N LYS A 109 -11.94 -10.37 -12.35
CA LYS A 109 -10.55 -10.71 -12.05
C LYS A 109 -9.58 -9.80 -12.82
N THR A 110 -9.84 -8.50 -12.80
CA THR A 110 -9.05 -7.51 -13.52
C THR A 110 -8.40 -6.54 -12.55
N ILE A 111 -7.11 -6.31 -12.71
CA ILE A 111 -6.39 -5.18 -12.12
C ILE A 111 -6.38 -4.04 -13.15
N GLN A 112 -6.95 -2.90 -12.78
CA GLN A 112 -6.91 -1.67 -13.56
C GLN A 112 -5.75 -0.82 -13.06
N ILE A 113 -4.90 -0.32 -13.96
CA ILE A 113 -3.79 0.59 -13.63
C ILE A 113 -4.02 1.90 -14.37
N TYR A 114 -3.96 3.02 -13.65
CA TYR A 114 -4.13 4.35 -14.23
C TYR A 114 -2.79 4.93 -14.67
N ARG A 115 -2.65 5.20 -15.98
CA ARG A 115 -1.42 5.73 -16.56
C ARG A 115 -1.04 7.06 -15.95
N SER A 116 -2.00 7.95 -15.71
CA SER A 116 -1.77 9.25 -15.08
C SER A 116 -1.08 9.12 -13.72
N SER A 117 -1.44 8.10 -12.94
CA SER A 117 -0.83 7.84 -11.63
C SER A 117 0.63 7.36 -11.75
N ILE A 118 0.92 6.48 -12.72
CA ILE A 118 2.28 6.02 -12.99
C ILE A 118 3.16 7.18 -13.46
N GLU A 119 2.65 8.07 -14.32
CA GLU A 119 3.39 9.25 -14.77
C GLU A 119 3.67 10.23 -13.63
N GLN A 120 2.70 10.43 -12.71
CA GLN A 120 2.90 11.29 -11.53
C GLN A 120 4.00 10.74 -10.62
N LEU A 121 3.97 9.44 -10.31
CA LEU A 121 5.00 8.80 -9.51
C LEU A 121 6.37 8.84 -10.19
N HIS A 122 6.42 8.54 -11.48
CA HIS A 122 7.66 8.58 -12.25
C HIS A 122 8.26 9.99 -12.24
N SER A 123 7.44 11.02 -12.45
CA SER A 123 7.86 12.42 -12.37
C SER A 123 8.35 12.80 -10.97
N PHE A 124 7.68 12.31 -9.93
CA PHE A 124 8.08 12.51 -8.53
C PHE A 124 9.48 11.92 -8.24
N PHE A 125 9.76 10.71 -8.70
CA PHE A 125 11.08 10.10 -8.53
C PHE A 125 12.17 10.80 -9.35
N LEU A 126 11.87 11.21 -10.59
CA LEU A 126 12.81 11.98 -11.42
C LEU A 126 13.15 13.33 -10.79
N ALA A 127 12.17 14.02 -10.18
CA ALA A 127 12.41 15.29 -9.48
C ALA A 127 13.26 15.14 -8.20
N MET A 128 13.51 13.91 -7.76
CA MET A 128 14.42 13.55 -6.67
C MET A 128 15.73 12.95 -7.17
N ASP A 129 16.01 13.01 -8.47
CA ASP A 129 17.17 12.42 -9.13
C ASP A 129 17.28 10.88 -8.98
N TYR A 130 16.15 10.19 -8.72
CA TYR A 130 16.09 8.73 -8.75
C TYR A 130 15.80 8.23 -10.16
N SER A 131 16.70 7.39 -10.68
CA SER A 131 16.46 6.65 -11.93
C SER A 131 15.59 5.43 -11.63
N ILE A 132 14.30 5.53 -11.94
CA ILE A 132 13.33 4.45 -11.79
C ILE A 132 12.64 4.16 -13.13
N TYR A 133 12.33 2.90 -13.40
CA TYR A 133 11.55 2.54 -14.57
C TYR A 133 10.05 2.62 -14.27
N LYS A 134 9.23 2.98 -15.26
CA LYS A 134 7.77 2.95 -15.13
C LYS A 134 7.27 1.55 -14.81
N GLU A 135 7.95 0.54 -15.32
CA GLU A 135 7.67 -0.86 -15.05
C GLU A 135 7.81 -1.21 -13.56
N ASP A 136 8.79 -0.64 -12.85
CA ASP A 136 8.93 -0.84 -11.40
C ASP A 136 7.68 -0.32 -10.67
N LEU A 137 7.22 0.87 -11.05
CA LEU A 137 6.01 1.47 -10.49
C LEU A 137 4.76 0.65 -10.82
N ILE A 138 4.65 0.14 -12.04
CA ILE A 138 3.55 -0.75 -12.45
C ILE A 138 3.55 -2.01 -11.58
N ILE A 139 4.71 -2.64 -11.40
CA ILE A 139 4.85 -3.84 -10.58
C ILE A 139 4.52 -3.59 -9.10
N LEU A 140 4.91 -2.44 -8.56
CA LEU A 140 4.55 -2.02 -7.20
C LEU A 140 3.04 -2.06 -6.99
N HIS A 141 2.26 -1.48 -7.92
CA HIS A 141 0.80 -1.48 -7.86
C HIS A 141 0.20 -2.85 -8.15
N LEU A 142 0.78 -3.61 -9.08
CA LEU A 142 0.32 -4.98 -9.35
C LEU A 142 0.44 -5.86 -8.11
N ALA A 143 1.51 -5.74 -7.33
CA ALA A 143 1.66 -6.50 -6.09
C ALA A 143 0.62 -6.09 -5.03
N HIS A 144 0.38 -4.78 -4.89
CA HIS A 144 -0.65 -4.26 -4.00
C HIS A 144 -2.02 -4.83 -4.37
N GLU A 145 -2.42 -4.73 -5.64
CA GLU A 145 -3.72 -5.24 -6.10
C GLU A 145 -3.79 -6.77 -6.11
N PHE A 146 -2.65 -7.45 -6.31
CA PHE A 146 -2.56 -8.89 -6.18
C PHE A 146 -2.85 -9.34 -4.73
N TYR A 147 -2.43 -8.57 -3.73
CA TYR A 147 -2.82 -8.86 -2.34
C TYR A 147 -4.34 -8.84 -2.16
N HIS A 148 -5.04 -7.84 -2.71
CA HIS A 148 -6.50 -7.82 -2.64
C HIS A 148 -7.16 -8.98 -3.39
N TYR A 149 -6.58 -9.42 -4.51
CA TYR A 149 -6.96 -10.70 -5.13
C TYR A 149 -6.82 -11.85 -4.14
N LEU A 150 -5.69 -11.94 -3.43
CA LEU A 150 -5.46 -13.03 -2.47
C LEU A 150 -6.49 -13.02 -1.32
N GLU A 151 -6.79 -11.86 -0.76
CA GLU A 151 -7.78 -11.72 0.31
C GLU A 151 -9.16 -12.22 -0.10
N GLU A 152 -9.63 -11.81 -1.29
CA GLU A 152 -10.97 -12.15 -1.79
C GLU A 152 -11.09 -13.63 -2.18
N ASN A 153 -9.99 -14.27 -2.59
CA ASN A 153 -10.03 -15.64 -3.12
C ASN A 153 -9.58 -16.71 -2.10
N TYR A 154 -8.84 -16.36 -1.05
CA TYR A 154 -8.25 -17.32 -0.10
C TYR A 154 -8.68 -17.11 1.36
N LYS A 155 -9.74 -16.33 1.63
CA LYS A 155 -10.23 -16.04 2.99
C LYS A 155 -9.17 -15.43 3.92
N MET A 156 -8.26 -14.63 3.35
CA MET A 156 -7.16 -13.99 4.08
C MET A 156 -7.39 -12.51 4.38
N ARG A 157 -8.65 -12.09 4.39
CA ARG A 157 -9.02 -10.69 4.63
C ARG A 157 -8.52 -10.19 5.97
N ALA A 158 -7.66 -9.18 5.97
CA ALA A 158 -7.07 -8.60 7.18
C ALA A 158 -8.14 -8.00 8.11
N ASP A 159 -9.18 -7.36 7.54
CA ASP A 159 -10.26 -6.73 8.31
C ASP A 159 -11.20 -7.72 9.02
N LEU A 160 -11.05 -9.01 8.75
CA LEU A 160 -11.72 -10.10 9.45
C LEU A 160 -10.82 -10.77 10.51
N GLN A 161 -9.53 -10.45 10.56
CA GLN A 161 -8.58 -10.96 11.56
C GLN A 161 -8.54 -10.11 12.84
N VAL A 162 -9.20 -8.97 12.83
CA VAL A 162 -9.35 -8.08 13.99
C VAL A 162 -10.82 -7.94 14.40
N PRO A 163 -11.10 -7.53 15.65
CA PRO A 163 -12.47 -7.28 16.08
C PRO A 163 -13.19 -6.28 15.17
N LYS A 164 -14.51 -6.44 15.01
CA LYS A 164 -15.33 -5.38 14.41
C LYS A 164 -15.63 -4.31 15.45
N VAL A 165 -15.51 -3.05 15.08
CA VAL A 165 -15.86 -1.92 15.96
C VAL A 165 -17.36 -1.74 16.06
N ILE A 166 -17.85 -1.31 17.21
CA ILE A 166 -19.26 -1.00 17.42
C ILE A 166 -19.50 0.46 17.04
N VAL A 167 -20.24 0.70 15.97
CA VAL A 167 -20.52 2.06 15.48
C VAL A 167 -21.83 2.63 16.01
N LYS A 168 -22.76 1.77 16.42
CA LYS A 168 -24.06 2.17 16.96
C LYS A 168 -24.63 1.09 17.86
N ARG A 169 -25.36 1.49 18.90
CA ARG A 169 -26.22 0.64 19.74
C ARG A 169 -27.62 1.23 19.79
N TRP A 170 -28.65 0.39 19.67
CA TRP A 170 -30.05 0.80 19.83
C TRP A 170 -30.82 -0.36 20.43
N GLY A 171 -31.09 -0.28 21.74
CA GLY A 171 -31.66 -1.39 22.49
C GLY A 171 -30.80 -2.67 22.35
N PRO A 172 -31.40 -3.83 21.98
CA PRO A 172 -30.66 -5.08 21.78
C PRO A 172 -29.85 -5.11 20.47
N PHE A 173 -30.01 -4.13 19.58
CA PHE A 173 -29.33 -4.11 18.29
C PHE A 173 -27.97 -3.43 18.38
N VAL A 174 -26.93 -4.12 17.87
CA VAL A 174 -25.55 -3.63 17.82
C VAL A 174 -25.08 -3.64 16.38
N TRP A 175 -24.73 -2.48 15.84
CA TRP A 175 -24.15 -2.37 14.50
C TRP A 175 -22.64 -2.38 14.61
N LYS A 176 -22.04 -3.35 13.92
CA LYS A 176 -20.59 -3.52 13.87
C LYS A 176 -20.07 -3.27 12.46
N LYS A 177 -18.89 -2.65 12.37
CA LYS A 177 -18.20 -2.38 11.10
C LYS A 177 -16.79 -2.97 11.15
N THR A 178 -16.30 -3.43 10.00
CA THR A 178 -14.88 -3.74 9.83
C THR A 178 -14.11 -2.44 9.59
N ILE A 179 -12.80 -2.48 9.85
CA ILE A 179 -11.89 -1.36 9.60
C ILE A 179 -11.17 -1.65 8.28
N SER A 180 -11.63 -1.01 7.20
CA SER A 180 -11.14 -1.22 5.84
C SER A 180 -9.65 -0.94 5.68
N ARG A 181 -9.10 0.08 6.36
CA ARG A 181 -7.67 0.42 6.27
C ARG A 181 -6.73 -0.70 6.74
N THR A 182 -7.21 -1.67 7.52
CA THR A 182 -6.41 -2.87 7.85
C THR A 182 -6.01 -3.69 6.61
N ARG A 183 -6.85 -3.72 5.58
CA ARG A 183 -6.58 -4.39 4.30
C ARG A 183 -5.52 -3.64 3.50
N GLU A 184 -5.59 -2.31 3.52
CA GLU A 184 -4.63 -1.42 2.86
C GLU A 184 -3.25 -1.52 3.50
N ILE A 185 -3.18 -1.49 4.84
CA ILE A 185 -1.93 -1.71 5.60
C ILE A 185 -1.32 -3.06 5.23
N ALA A 186 -2.14 -4.11 5.16
CA ALA A 186 -1.67 -5.44 4.79
C ALA A 186 -1.20 -5.50 3.32
N ALA A 187 -1.86 -4.82 2.40
CA ALA A 187 -1.45 -4.72 0.99
C ALA A 187 -0.12 -3.97 0.81
N HIS A 188 0.05 -2.84 1.51
CA HIS A 188 1.30 -2.09 1.56
C HIS A 188 2.43 -2.93 2.15
N THR A 189 2.17 -3.63 3.25
CA THR A 189 3.15 -4.49 3.91
C THR A 189 3.53 -5.68 3.04
N PHE A 190 2.56 -6.31 2.37
CA PHE A 190 2.79 -7.40 1.42
C PHE A 190 3.73 -6.95 0.29
N THR A 191 3.42 -5.80 -0.31
CA THR A 191 4.20 -5.18 -1.39
C THR A 191 5.63 -4.86 -0.93
N GLN A 192 5.77 -4.20 0.21
CA GLN A 192 7.06 -3.91 0.84
C GLN A 192 7.89 -5.19 1.04
N THR A 193 7.25 -6.24 1.54
CA THR A 193 7.90 -7.50 1.91
C THR A 193 8.39 -8.27 0.68
N ILE A 194 7.57 -8.39 -0.38
CA ILE A 194 8.00 -9.11 -1.59
C ILE A 194 9.15 -8.40 -2.28
N PHE A 195 9.12 -7.08 -2.35
CA PHE A 195 10.14 -6.31 -3.04
C PHE A 195 11.36 -6.00 -2.18
N GLY A 196 11.31 -6.24 -0.87
CA GLY A 196 12.39 -5.89 0.05
C GLY A 196 12.68 -4.39 0.05
N ILE A 197 11.63 -3.56 -0.01
CA ILE A 197 11.75 -2.10 -0.07
C ILE A 197 11.99 -1.58 1.36
N PRO A 198 12.96 -0.67 1.58
CA PRO A 198 13.30 -0.19 2.93
C PRO A 198 12.25 0.76 3.52
N TRP A 199 11.27 1.20 2.72
CA TRP A 199 10.18 2.10 3.11
C TRP A 199 8.82 1.47 2.78
N SER A 200 7.79 1.82 3.57
CA SER A 200 6.41 1.41 3.27
C SER A 200 5.91 2.12 2.01
N PRO A 201 5.29 1.41 1.03
CA PRO A 201 4.69 2.01 -0.16
C PRO A 201 3.69 3.13 0.13
N TYR A 202 3.04 3.12 1.30
CA TYR A 202 2.11 4.18 1.71
C TYR A 202 2.79 5.56 1.86
N HIS A 203 4.12 5.62 2.05
CA HIS A 203 4.84 6.89 2.02
C HIS A 203 4.64 7.63 0.70
N LEU A 204 4.59 6.92 -0.42
CA LEU A 204 4.40 7.53 -1.74
C LEU A 204 3.03 8.19 -1.86
N ASP A 205 2.01 7.59 -1.25
CA ASP A 205 0.67 8.14 -1.23
C ASP A 205 0.63 9.47 -0.46
N ILE A 206 1.26 9.49 0.72
CA ILE A 206 1.39 10.69 1.55
C ILE A 206 2.18 11.76 0.80
N PHE A 207 3.35 11.43 0.24
CA PHE A 207 4.21 12.39 -0.45
C PHE A 207 3.51 13.02 -1.65
N LEU A 208 2.79 12.24 -2.45
CA LEU A 208 2.04 12.77 -3.59
C LEU A 208 0.85 13.63 -3.14
N GLN A 209 0.13 13.22 -2.09
CA GLN A 209 -0.98 14.00 -1.55
C GLN A 209 -0.50 15.34 -1.01
N GLU A 210 0.59 15.36 -0.25
CA GLU A 210 1.17 16.57 0.32
C GLU A 210 1.81 17.46 -0.73
N HIS A 211 2.50 16.88 -1.73
CA HIS A 211 3.01 17.63 -2.87
C HIS A 211 1.88 18.35 -3.63
N HIS A 212 0.75 17.68 -3.86
CA HIS A 212 -0.41 18.30 -4.49
C HIS A 212 -1.04 19.41 -3.63
N LYS A 213 -1.00 19.30 -2.30
CA LYS A 213 -1.43 20.39 -1.40
C LYS A 213 -0.48 21.59 -1.42
N GLY A 214 0.67 21.48 -2.10
CA GLY A 214 1.71 22.49 -2.08
C GLY A 214 2.54 22.48 -0.79
N THR A 215 2.46 21.40 0.00
CA THR A 215 3.21 21.27 1.25
C THR A 215 4.72 21.27 0.95
N SER A 216 5.46 22.18 1.59
CA SER A 216 6.90 22.27 1.40
C SER A 216 7.64 21.10 2.06
N LYS A 217 8.86 20.79 1.61
CA LYS A 217 9.69 19.74 2.26
C LYS A 217 9.91 19.99 3.76
N PRO A 218 10.19 21.23 4.23
CA PRO A 218 10.24 21.53 5.67
C PRO A 218 8.93 21.24 6.41
N ASP A 219 7.79 21.60 5.84
CA ASP A 219 6.48 21.38 6.48
C ASP A 219 6.17 19.89 6.60
N LEU A 220 6.51 19.11 5.57
CA LEU A 220 6.39 17.65 5.60
C LEU A 220 7.29 17.01 6.67
N ARG A 221 8.50 17.55 6.89
CA ARG A 221 9.38 17.14 8.01
C ARG A 221 8.76 17.44 9.36
N LEU A 222 8.17 18.62 9.52
CA LEU A 222 7.48 18.98 10.75
C LEU A 222 6.26 18.10 10.99
N LEU A 223 5.48 17.80 9.95
CA LEU A 223 4.33 16.88 10.02
C LEU A 223 4.76 15.50 10.52
N PHE A 224 5.80 14.92 9.92
CA PHE A 224 6.28 13.58 10.31
C PHE A 224 6.87 13.58 11.72
N HIS A 225 7.53 14.66 12.12
CA HIS A 225 7.99 14.81 13.50
C HIS A 225 6.80 14.82 14.48
N ARG A 226 5.73 15.57 14.20
CA ARG A 226 4.52 15.59 15.03
C ARG A 226 3.88 14.22 15.14
N TRP A 227 3.77 13.47 14.05
CA TRP A 227 3.21 12.11 14.08
C TRP A 227 4.04 11.13 14.93
N ARG A 228 5.37 11.28 14.96
CA ARG A 228 6.20 10.48 15.87
C ARG A 228 5.94 10.81 17.34
N GLN A 229 5.79 12.09 17.67
CA GLN A 229 5.44 12.52 19.03
C GLN A 229 4.06 11.99 19.42
N GLU A 230 3.07 12.16 18.56
CA GLU A 230 1.71 11.70 18.79
C GLU A 230 1.65 10.18 19.02
N HIS A 231 2.41 9.40 18.23
CA HIS A 231 2.51 7.94 18.43
C HIS A 231 3.15 7.59 19.76
N SER A 232 4.21 8.30 20.16
CA SER A 232 4.93 8.05 21.41
C SER A 232 4.06 8.35 22.64
N GLU A 233 3.21 9.38 22.56
CA GLU A 233 2.23 9.73 23.61
C GLU A 233 1.06 8.73 23.71
N HIS A 234 0.79 7.98 22.63
CA HIS A 234 -0.26 6.96 22.58
C HIS A 234 0.23 5.55 22.95
N GLN A 235 1.54 5.37 23.20
CA GLN A 235 2.07 4.13 23.75
C GLN A 235 1.95 4.15 25.28
N PRO A 236 1.37 3.10 25.90
CA PRO A 236 1.24 3.01 27.36
C PRO A 236 2.59 2.91 28.09
#